data_AF-A0A846ZZE5-F1
#
_entry.id   AF-A0A846ZZE5-F1
#
_cell.length_a   1.000
_cell.length_b   1.000
_cell.length_c   1.000
_cell.angle_alpha   90.00
_cell.angle_beta   90.00
_cell.angle_gamma   90.00
#
_symmetry.space_group_name_H-M   'P 1'
#
loop_
_entity.id
_entity.type
_entity.pdbx_description
1 polymer ?
#
loop_
_entity_poly.entity_id
_entity_poly.type
_entity_poly.pdbx_seq_one_letter_code
_entity_poly.pdbx_strand_id
1 'polypeptide(L)'
;MKKITLTLTAVLAGLLLTTSAFAWGPGPGKGRGYGPCGDASLERLNLTDEQKVKIEALQDANYKATRPVREKIFDKSVELRRLWLQANPDRGKITAAQKELRTLRNEMEDRATNLRLEVNKVLTPEQKDQLANLPWGRKAGFGPRGGMRGDCGFGAGQGPGPGLGMGICR
;
A
#
# COMPACT_ATOMS: atom_id res chain seq x y z
N MET A 1 55.72 -16.16 -29.22
CA MET A 1 54.36 -16.65 -29.60
C MET A 1 53.69 -17.48 -28.50
N LYS A 2 54.37 -18.42 -27.82
CA LYS A 2 53.78 -19.23 -26.72
C LYS A 2 53.28 -18.45 -25.49
N LYS A 3 53.91 -17.31 -25.17
CA LYS A 3 53.50 -16.43 -24.06
C LYS A 3 52.25 -15.60 -24.37
N ILE A 4 52.05 -15.24 -25.65
CA ILE A 4 50.90 -14.46 -26.11
C ILE A 4 49.66 -15.36 -26.25
N THR A 5 49.84 -16.62 -26.66
CA THR A 5 48.77 -17.63 -26.65
C THR A 5 48.29 -17.96 -25.23
N LEU A 6 49.21 -18.01 -24.24
CA LEU A 6 48.85 -18.24 -22.84
C LEU A 6 48.06 -17.08 -22.22
N THR A 7 48.39 -15.83 -22.57
CA THR A 7 47.62 -14.66 -22.12
C THR A 7 46.26 -14.54 -22.80
N LEU A 8 46.16 -14.92 -24.09
CA LEU A 8 44.87 -14.93 -24.81
C LEU A 8 43.91 -16.00 -24.30
N THR A 9 44.41 -17.18 -23.92
CA THR A 9 43.59 -18.22 -23.28
C THR A 9 43.16 -17.84 -21.87
N ALA A 10 44.00 -17.10 -21.12
CA ALA A 10 43.63 -16.62 -19.79
C ALA A 10 42.54 -15.52 -19.83
N VAL A 11 42.57 -14.66 -20.86
CA VAL A 11 41.52 -13.63 -21.06
C VAL A 11 40.22 -14.25 -21.58
N LEU A 12 40.27 -15.25 -22.46
CA LEU A 12 39.07 -15.98 -22.89
C LEU A 12 38.45 -16.82 -21.75
N ALA A 13 39.26 -17.40 -20.87
CA ALA A 13 38.78 -18.14 -19.70
C ALA A 13 38.18 -17.20 -18.62
N GLY A 14 38.67 -15.95 -18.53
CA GLY A 14 38.11 -14.94 -17.62
C GLY A 14 36.74 -14.40 -18.03
N LEU A 15 36.40 -14.46 -19.32
CA LEU A 15 35.11 -13.98 -19.87
C LEU A 15 33.96 -14.99 -19.75
N LEU A 16 34.24 -16.25 -19.37
CA LEU A 16 33.22 -17.29 -19.19
C LEU A 16 32.70 -17.40 -17.74
N LEU A 17 33.17 -16.54 -16.83
CA LEU A 17 32.73 -16.51 -15.42
C LEU A 17 31.74 -15.39 -15.10
N THR A 18 31.30 -14.60 -16.07
CA THR A 18 30.16 -13.67 -15.87
C THR A 18 28.85 -14.38 -16.18
N THR A 19 28.60 -15.52 -15.54
CA THR A 19 27.22 -16.00 -15.37
C THR A 19 26.52 -14.97 -14.49
N SER A 20 25.69 -14.13 -15.11
CA SER A 20 24.66 -13.37 -14.42
C SER A 20 23.76 -14.37 -13.71
N ALA A 21 24.13 -14.68 -12.46
CA ALA A 21 23.19 -15.17 -11.49
C ALA A 21 22.14 -14.07 -11.33
N PHE A 22 21.09 -14.12 -12.16
CA PHE A 22 19.77 -13.75 -11.73
C PHE A 22 19.45 -14.66 -10.55
N ALA A 23 20.02 -14.33 -9.40
CA ALA A 23 19.59 -14.82 -8.13
C ALA A 23 18.17 -14.28 -7.99
N TRP A 24 17.24 -15.10 -8.47
CA TRP A 24 15.94 -15.30 -7.87
C TRP A 24 16.21 -15.47 -6.37
N GLY A 25 16.25 -14.32 -5.69
CA GLY A 25 16.34 -14.25 -4.25
C GLY A 25 15.21 -15.06 -3.64
N PRO A 26 15.29 -15.37 -2.33
CA PRO A 26 14.22 -16.06 -1.63
C PRO A 26 12.90 -15.44 -2.08
N GLY A 27 12.04 -16.30 -2.65
CA GLY A 27 10.94 -15.95 -3.55
C GLY A 27 9.93 -14.96 -2.96
N PRO A 28 8.72 -14.83 -3.51
CA PRO A 28 7.70 -14.01 -2.90
C PRO A 28 7.26 -14.66 -1.57
N GLY A 29 8.09 -14.51 -0.53
CA GLY A 29 7.66 -14.56 0.83
C GLY A 29 6.52 -13.57 0.90
N LYS A 30 5.37 -14.06 1.34
CA LYS A 30 4.23 -13.27 1.79
C LYS A 30 4.71 -12.31 2.88
N GLY A 31 5.38 -11.24 2.47
CA GLY A 31 5.59 -10.06 3.27
C GLY A 31 4.21 -9.52 3.53
N ARG A 32 3.77 -9.62 4.79
CA ARG A 32 2.64 -8.85 5.29
C ARG A 32 3.04 -7.37 5.22
N GLY A 33 2.86 -6.77 4.06
CA GLY A 33 3.32 -5.43 3.78
C GLY A 33 3.41 -5.21 2.28
N TYR A 34 2.40 -4.53 1.73
CA TYR A 34 2.41 -3.96 0.39
C TYR A 34 2.12 -4.91 -0.80
N GLY A 35 1.16 -5.82 -0.65
CA GLY A 35 0.29 -6.21 -1.77
C GLY A 35 -0.84 -5.19 -1.92
N PRO A 36 -1.46 -5.00 -3.11
CA PRO A 36 -2.63 -4.13 -3.25
C PRO A 36 -3.61 -4.53 -2.16
N CYS A 37 -3.96 -3.60 -1.26
CA CYS A 37 -4.72 -3.88 -0.04
C CYS A 37 -5.87 -4.85 -0.33
N GLY A 38 -5.61 -6.14 -0.14
CA GLY A 38 -6.58 -7.19 -0.32
C GLY A 38 -7.64 -6.90 0.71
N ASP A 39 -8.88 -6.81 0.27
CA ASP A 39 -9.96 -6.83 1.23
C ASP A 39 -9.80 -8.14 2.02
N ALA A 40 -9.43 -8.05 3.30
CA ALA A 40 -9.23 -9.20 4.17
C ALA A 40 -10.49 -10.09 4.23
N SER A 41 -11.63 -9.57 3.77
CA SER A 41 -12.88 -10.30 3.56
C SER A 41 -12.83 -11.23 2.35
N LEU A 42 -12.13 -10.87 1.25
CA LEU A 42 -11.94 -11.71 0.06
C LEU A 42 -11.00 -12.90 0.34
N GLU A 43 -10.02 -12.74 1.22
CA GLU A 43 -9.14 -13.85 1.65
C GLU A 43 -9.91 -14.94 2.43
N ARG A 44 -11.08 -14.61 2.98
CA ARG A 44 -11.96 -15.55 3.68
C ARG A 44 -12.93 -16.27 2.74
N LEU A 45 -12.96 -15.88 1.47
CA LEU A 45 -13.72 -16.58 0.43
C LEU A 45 -12.82 -17.65 -0.17
N ASN A 46 -13.37 -18.84 -0.41
CA ASN A 46 -12.68 -19.91 -1.12
C ASN A 46 -12.66 -19.61 -2.63
N LEU A 47 -11.88 -18.60 -3.03
CA LEU A 47 -11.74 -18.17 -4.42
C LEU A 47 -10.97 -19.21 -5.24
N THR A 48 -11.42 -19.48 -6.46
CA THR A 48 -10.65 -20.29 -7.42
C THR A 48 -9.42 -19.51 -7.91
N ASP A 49 -8.42 -20.21 -8.44
CA ASP A 49 -7.20 -19.55 -8.90
C ASP A 49 -7.47 -18.62 -10.11
N GLU A 50 -8.42 -18.99 -10.97
CA GLU A 50 -8.87 -18.10 -12.05
C GLU A 50 -9.55 -16.82 -11.53
N GLN A 51 -10.33 -16.91 -10.46
CA GLN A 51 -10.94 -15.74 -9.82
C GLN A 51 -9.87 -14.83 -9.19
N LYS A 52 -8.87 -15.40 -8.52
CA LYS A 52 -7.75 -14.64 -7.92
C LYS A 52 -6.99 -13.85 -8.98
N VAL A 53 -6.60 -14.49 -10.08
CA VAL A 53 -5.87 -13.82 -11.17
C VAL A 53 -6.68 -12.65 -11.76
N LYS A 54 -8.00 -12.82 -11.94
CA LYS A 54 -8.88 -11.74 -12.42
C LYS A 54 -8.96 -10.58 -11.42
N ILE A 55 -9.10 -10.88 -10.13
CA ILE A 55 -9.20 -9.88 -9.06
C ILE A 55 -7.87 -9.11 -8.92
N GLU A 56 -6.73 -9.80 -8.95
CA GLU A 56 -5.40 -9.19 -8.92
C GLU A 56 -5.19 -8.23 -10.10
N ALA A 57 -5.57 -8.64 -11.32
CA ALA A 57 -5.48 -7.79 -12.50
C ALA A 57 -6.34 -6.52 -12.37
N LEU A 58 -7.56 -6.63 -11.82
CA LEU A 58 -8.43 -5.48 -11.55
C LEU A 58 -7.83 -4.55 -10.49
N GLN A 59 -7.25 -5.10 -9.42
CA GLN A 59 -6.61 -4.34 -8.36
C GLN A 59 -5.37 -3.59 -8.88
N ASP A 60 -4.53 -4.24 -9.69
CA ASP A 60 -3.35 -3.64 -10.30
C ASP A 60 -3.70 -2.52 -11.28
N ALA A 61 -4.71 -2.74 -12.13
CA ALA A 61 -5.21 -1.72 -13.05
C ALA A 61 -5.73 -0.50 -12.27
N ASN A 62 -6.54 -0.72 -11.23
CA ASN A 62 -7.03 0.36 -10.39
C ASN A 62 -5.87 1.07 -9.67
N TYR A 63 -4.88 0.34 -9.15
CA TYR A 63 -3.72 0.92 -8.47
C TYR A 63 -2.95 1.87 -9.39
N LYS A 64 -2.67 1.43 -10.63
CA LYS A 64 -2.01 2.25 -11.66
C LYS A 64 -2.84 3.48 -12.01
N ALA A 65 -4.14 3.31 -12.22
CA ALA A 65 -5.05 4.41 -12.58
C ALA A 65 -5.23 5.46 -11.45
N THR A 66 -5.15 5.03 -10.18
CA THR A 66 -5.33 5.90 -9.01
C THR A 66 -4.05 6.55 -8.52
N ARG A 67 -2.87 6.07 -8.96
CA ARG A 67 -1.57 6.64 -8.57
C ARG A 67 -1.50 8.18 -8.69
N PRO A 68 -1.87 8.83 -9.80
CA PRO A 68 -1.78 10.29 -9.90
C PRO A 68 -2.69 11.02 -8.90
N VAL A 69 -3.84 10.44 -8.56
CA VAL A 69 -4.76 11.03 -7.56
C VAL A 69 -4.17 10.90 -6.15
N ARG A 70 -3.52 9.76 -5.83
CA ARG A 70 -2.79 9.58 -4.55
C ARG A 70 -1.65 10.58 -4.40
N GLU A 71 -0.89 10.82 -5.45
CA GLU A 71 0.19 11.82 -5.48
C GLU A 71 -0.37 13.22 -5.18
N LYS A 72 -1.46 13.63 -5.87
CA LYS A 72 -2.13 14.91 -5.59
C LYS A 72 -2.64 15.03 -4.16
N ILE A 73 -3.23 13.95 -3.61
CA ILE A 73 -3.68 13.91 -2.21
C ILE A 73 -2.51 14.11 -1.26
N PHE A 74 -1.37 13.47 -1.52
CA PHE A 74 -0.17 13.62 -0.71
C PHE A 74 0.33 15.06 -0.73
N ASP A 75 0.53 15.63 -1.92
CA ASP A 75 1.02 17.00 -2.09
C ASP A 75 0.11 18.01 -1.40
N LYS A 76 -1.21 17.89 -1.59
CA LYS A 76 -2.19 18.77 -0.96
C LYS A 76 -2.27 18.59 0.55
N SER A 77 -2.03 17.38 1.06
CA SER A 77 -1.95 17.12 2.50
C SER A 77 -0.71 17.76 3.13
N VAL A 78 0.42 17.73 2.43
CA VAL A 78 1.65 18.43 2.86
C VAL A 78 1.45 19.95 2.84
N GLU A 79 0.83 20.49 1.79
CA GLU A 79 0.48 21.90 1.70
C GLU A 79 -0.42 22.33 2.86
N LEU A 80 -1.49 21.57 3.12
CA LEU A 80 -2.40 21.83 4.23
C LEU A 80 -1.67 21.80 5.57
N ARG A 81 -0.79 20.82 5.80
CA ARG A 81 0.03 20.75 7.01
C ARG A 81 0.93 21.98 7.14
N ARG A 82 1.54 22.44 6.04
CA ARG A 82 2.37 23.66 6.03
C ARG A 82 1.56 24.90 6.40
N LEU A 83 0.33 25.04 5.90
CA LEU A 83 -0.56 26.16 6.25
C LEU A 83 -0.89 26.19 7.75
N TRP A 84 -1.09 25.03 8.37
CA TRP A 84 -1.32 24.92 9.82
C TRP A 84 -0.10 25.24 10.67
N LEU A 85 1.11 25.07 10.15
CA LEU A 85 2.37 25.33 10.87
C LEU A 85 2.86 26.78 10.75
N GLN A 86 2.13 27.63 10.02
CA GLN A 86 2.45 29.06 9.94
C GLN A 86 2.22 29.74 11.29
N ALA A 87 3.06 30.73 11.63
CA ALA A 87 2.94 31.50 12.88
C ALA A 87 1.55 32.16 13.02
N ASN A 88 0.97 32.59 11.90
CA ASN A 88 -0.40 33.11 11.81
C ASN A 88 -1.16 32.34 10.70
N PRO A 89 -1.91 31.28 11.04
CA PRO A 89 -2.63 30.47 10.07
C PRO A 89 -3.79 31.24 9.42
N ASP A 90 -3.81 31.25 8.09
CA ASP A 90 -4.89 31.86 7.30
C ASP A 90 -6.06 30.88 7.14
N ARG A 91 -7.20 31.20 7.78
CA ARG A 91 -8.41 30.37 7.73
C ARG A 91 -8.91 30.14 6.30
N GLY A 92 -8.86 31.15 5.43
CA GLY A 92 -9.37 31.06 4.06
C GLY A 92 -8.54 30.10 3.20
N LYS A 93 -7.20 30.18 3.32
CA LYS A 93 -6.30 29.25 2.61
C LYS A 93 -6.44 27.82 3.12
N ILE A 94 -6.58 27.64 4.42
CA ILE A 94 -6.77 26.32 5.04
C ILE A 94 -8.06 25.67 4.56
N THR A 95 -9.20 26.39 4.59
CA THR A 95 -10.49 25.82 4.17
C THR A 95 -10.53 25.54 2.68
N ALA A 96 -9.89 26.36 1.84
CA ALA A 96 -9.75 26.10 0.40
C ALA A 96 -8.94 24.82 0.14
N ALA A 97 -7.75 24.69 0.73
CA ALA A 97 -6.92 23.49 0.60
C ALA A 97 -7.62 22.24 1.13
N GLN A 98 -8.39 22.36 2.23
CA GLN A 98 -9.22 21.26 2.74
C GLN A 98 -10.33 20.85 1.77
N LYS A 99 -10.98 21.81 1.10
CA LYS A 99 -12.04 21.51 0.12
C LYS A 99 -11.48 20.76 -1.09
N GLU A 100 -10.34 21.20 -1.62
CA GLU A 100 -9.66 20.51 -2.72
C GLU A 100 -9.25 19.08 -2.32
N LEU A 101 -8.70 18.92 -1.12
CA LEU A 101 -8.32 17.60 -0.61
C LEU A 101 -9.54 16.67 -0.44
N ARG A 102 -10.69 17.19 -0.02
CA ARG A 102 -11.94 16.42 0.05
C ARG A 102 -12.39 15.97 -1.33
N THR A 103 -12.35 16.84 -2.33
CA THR A 103 -12.71 16.47 -3.71
C THR A 103 -11.83 15.34 -4.24
N LEU A 104 -10.51 15.40 -4.02
CA LEU A 104 -9.59 14.33 -4.44
C LEU A 104 -9.85 13.00 -3.68
N ARG A 105 -10.20 13.08 -2.39
CA ARG A 105 -10.55 11.90 -1.60
C ARG A 105 -11.86 11.25 -2.08
N ASN A 106 -12.87 12.07 -2.41
CA ASN A 106 -14.11 11.57 -2.99
C ASN A 106 -13.84 10.84 -4.31
N GLU A 107 -12.99 11.40 -5.18
CA GLU A 107 -12.60 10.73 -6.42
C GLU A 107 -11.93 9.35 -6.16
N MET A 108 -11.09 9.26 -5.13
CA MET A 108 -10.50 7.98 -4.72
C MET A 108 -11.55 6.99 -4.18
N GLU A 109 -12.54 7.46 -3.44
CA GLU A 109 -13.63 6.65 -2.91
C GLU A 109 -14.53 6.11 -4.04
N ASP A 110 -14.83 6.93 -5.05
CA ASP A 110 -15.57 6.51 -6.23
C ASP A 110 -14.84 5.41 -6.99
N ARG A 111 -13.52 5.58 -7.21
CA ARG A 111 -12.68 4.56 -7.87
C ARG A 111 -12.60 3.27 -7.06
N ALA A 112 -12.50 3.37 -5.73
CA ALA A 112 -12.51 2.20 -4.86
C ALA A 112 -13.86 1.47 -4.90
N THR A 113 -14.97 2.22 -4.96
CA THR A 113 -16.32 1.65 -5.10
C THR A 113 -16.49 0.93 -6.43
N ASN A 114 -16.04 1.53 -7.53
CA ASN A 114 -16.05 0.90 -8.84
C ASN A 114 -15.24 -0.40 -8.85
N LEU A 115 -14.03 -0.41 -8.27
CA LEU A 115 -13.25 -1.64 -8.14
C LEU A 115 -14.01 -2.72 -7.36
N ARG A 116 -14.65 -2.38 -6.23
CA ARG A 116 -15.45 -3.34 -5.45
C ARG A 116 -16.61 -3.91 -6.25
N LEU A 117 -17.28 -3.08 -7.05
CA LEU A 117 -18.37 -3.53 -7.93
C LEU A 117 -17.84 -4.47 -9.02
N GLU A 118 -16.69 -4.17 -9.64
CA GLU A 118 -16.08 -5.07 -10.63
C GLU A 118 -15.65 -6.40 -10.03
N VAL A 119 -15.05 -6.38 -8.83
CA VAL A 119 -14.73 -7.63 -8.10
C VAL A 119 -15.99 -8.41 -7.76
N ASN A 120 -17.08 -7.75 -7.35
CA ASN A 120 -18.34 -8.42 -7.05
C ASN A 120 -18.91 -9.16 -8.27
N LYS A 121 -18.68 -8.69 -9.51
CA LYS A 121 -19.10 -9.39 -10.73
C LYS A 121 -18.37 -10.72 -10.96
N VAL A 122 -17.18 -10.89 -10.39
CA VAL A 122 -16.36 -12.12 -10.51
C VAL A 122 -16.79 -13.21 -9.52
N LEU A 123 -17.45 -12.83 -8.43
CA LEU A 123 -17.87 -13.74 -7.36
C LEU A 123 -19.17 -14.49 -7.70
N THR A 124 -19.29 -15.73 -7.23
CA THR A 124 -20.54 -16.49 -7.32
C THR A 124 -21.59 -15.97 -6.33
N PRO A 125 -22.89 -16.24 -6.53
CA PRO A 125 -23.94 -15.84 -5.59
C PRO A 125 -23.65 -16.33 -4.15
N GLU A 126 -23.19 -17.57 -3.99
CA GLU A 126 -22.87 -18.16 -2.69
C GLU A 126 -21.70 -17.43 -2.00
N GLN A 127 -20.68 -17.05 -2.77
CA GLN A 127 -19.55 -16.27 -2.27
C GLN A 127 -19.97 -14.83 -1.88
N LYS A 128 -20.96 -14.24 -2.57
CA LYS A 128 -21.52 -12.93 -2.21
C LYS A 128 -22.31 -13.00 -0.92
N ASP A 129 -23.08 -14.06 -0.72
CA ASP A 129 -23.82 -14.28 0.53
C ASP A 129 -22.86 -14.53 1.70
N GLN A 130 -21.79 -15.29 1.47
CA GLN A 130 -20.71 -15.42 2.46
C GLN A 130 -20.10 -14.06 2.80
N LEU A 131 -19.81 -13.23 1.79
CA LEU A 131 -19.26 -11.89 1.99
C LEU A 131 -20.22 -10.97 2.77
N ALA A 132 -21.53 -11.05 2.51
CA ALA A 132 -22.55 -10.27 3.23
C ALA A 132 -22.68 -10.69 4.70
N ASN A 133 -22.47 -11.97 4.99
CA ASN A 133 -22.51 -12.53 6.35
C ASN A 133 -21.18 -12.39 7.11
N LEU A 134 -20.09 -12.01 6.43
CA LEU A 134 -18.84 -11.67 7.11
C LEU A 134 -19.07 -10.39 7.94
N PRO A 135 -18.68 -10.39 9.22
CA PRO A 135 -18.80 -9.18 10.04
C PRO A 135 -17.97 -8.07 9.39
N TRP A 136 -18.64 -6.98 9.02
CA TRP A 136 -17.99 -5.76 8.51
C TRP A 136 -16.87 -5.39 9.46
N GLY A 137 -15.63 -5.51 8.95
CA GLY A 137 -14.37 -5.41 9.67
C GLY A 137 -14.48 -5.13 11.17
N ARG A 138 -14.33 -6.17 12.01
CA ARG A 138 -13.64 -5.97 13.28
C ARG A 138 -12.22 -5.51 12.94
N LYS A 139 -12.04 -4.22 12.67
CA LYS A 139 -10.75 -3.60 12.81
C LYS A 139 -10.34 -3.87 14.25
N ALA A 140 -9.20 -4.53 14.44
CA ALA A 140 -8.57 -4.55 15.75
C ALA A 140 -8.42 -3.09 16.19
N GLY A 141 -9.13 -2.70 17.25
CA GLY A 141 -9.01 -1.38 17.88
C GLY A 141 -10.16 -0.41 17.57
N PHE A 142 -11.33 -0.61 18.18
CA PHE A 142 -12.22 0.49 18.57
C PHE A 142 -13.01 0.11 19.84
N GLY A 143 -12.32 -0.50 20.79
CA GLY A 143 -12.81 -0.62 22.17
C GLY A 143 -12.05 0.37 23.06
N PRO A 144 -12.64 0.84 24.17
CA PRO A 144 -12.00 1.81 25.09
C PRO A 144 -10.70 1.33 25.75
N ARG A 145 -10.22 0.11 25.45
CA ARG A 145 -8.89 -0.43 25.78
C ARG A 145 -8.24 -1.20 24.61
N GLY A 146 -8.56 -0.86 23.37
CA GLY A 146 -8.06 -1.52 22.16
C GLY A 146 -6.65 -1.10 21.74
N GLY A 147 -5.70 -1.11 22.68
CA GLY A 147 -4.28 -0.95 22.38
C GLY A 147 -3.68 -2.26 21.89
N MET A 148 -3.88 -2.60 20.62
CA MET A 148 -2.95 -3.45 19.91
C MET A 148 -2.28 -2.55 18.89
N ARG A 149 -1.13 -1.96 19.28
CA ARG A 149 -0.12 -1.55 18.31
C ARG A 149 0.15 -2.81 17.50
N GLY A 150 -0.47 -2.89 16.33
CA GLY A 150 -0.08 -3.84 15.31
C GLY A 150 1.41 -3.65 15.11
N ASP A 151 2.12 -4.75 15.21
CA ASP A 151 3.55 -4.92 15.08
C ASP A 151 4.01 -4.59 13.64
N CYS A 152 3.74 -3.36 13.21
CA CYS A 152 4.39 -2.68 12.12
C CYS A 152 5.60 -2.02 12.77
N GLY A 153 6.68 -2.79 12.94
CA GLY A 153 7.94 -2.32 13.52
C GLY A 153 8.42 -1.05 12.81
N PHE A 154 8.11 0.10 13.40
CA PHE A 154 9.03 1.23 13.38
C PHE A 154 10.22 0.78 14.23
N GLY A 155 11.40 0.82 13.60
CA GLY A 155 12.65 0.39 14.17
C GLY A 155 12.86 0.90 15.59
N ALA A 156 13.61 0.10 16.34
CA ALA A 156 14.18 0.47 17.61
C ALA A 156 14.80 1.88 17.52
N GLY A 157 14.11 2.84 18.12
CA GLY A 157 14.58 4.18 18.38
C GLY A 157 14.32 4.46 19.84
N GLN A 158 15.24 4.04 20.70
CA GLN A 158 15.37 4.56 22.06
C GLN A 158 15.34 6.09 22.01
N GLY A 159 14.43 6.71 22.75
CA GLY A 159 14.46 8.15 23.00
C GLY A 159 13.27 8.62 23.82
N PRO A 160 13.47 9.20 25.03
CA PRO A 160 12.39 9.83 25.76
C PRO A 160 12.13 11.22 25.14
N GLY A 161 11.17 11.29 24.21
CA GLY A 161 10.71 12.55 23.61
C GLY A 161 9.43 13.05 24.29
N PRO A 162 9.27 14.36 24.53
CA PRO A 162 8.30 14.90 25.48
C PRO A 162 6.87 14.73 24.97
N GLY A 163 6.01 14.24 25.87
CA GLY A 163 4.58 14.09 25.65
C GLY A 163 3.93 15.41 25.25
N LEU A 164 3.11 15.35 24.21
CA LEU A 164 2.21 16.44 23.82
C LEU A 164 0.78 15.90 23.79
N GLY A 165 0.01 16.33 24.79
CA GLY A 165 -1.36 16.79 24.58
C GLY A 165 -2.43 15.73 24.43
N MET A 166 -2.75 15.03 25.54
CA MET A 166 -4.10 14.50 25.73
C MET A 166 -5.03 15.69 26.02
N GLY A 167 -5.63 16.25 24.96
CA GLY A 167 -6.68 17.25 25.09
C GLY A 167 -7.94 16.58 25.62
N ILE A 168 -8.17 16.70 26.92
CA ILE A 168 -9.45 16.41 27.57
C ILE A 168 -10.44 17.46 27.07
N CYS A 169 -11.45 17.04 26.32
CA CYS A 169 -12.65 17.83 26.15
C CYS A 169 -13.28 18.03 27.54
N ARG A 170 -13.44 19.27 27.96
CA ARG A 170 -14.29 19.66 29.08
C ARG A 170 -15.47 20.44 28.54
#